data_AF-A0A949RMQ4-F1
#
_entry.id   AF-A0A949RMQ4-F1
#
_cell.length_a   1.000
_cell.length_b   1.000
_cell.length_c   1.000
_cell.angle_alpha   90.00
_cell.angle_beta   90.00
_cell.angle_gamma   90.00
#
_symmetry.space_group_name_H-M   'P 1'
#
loop_
_entity.id
_entity.type
_entity.pdbx_description
1 polymer ?
#
loop_
_entity_poly.entity_id
_entity_poly.type
_entity_poly.pdbx_seq_one_letter_code
_entity_poly.pdbx_strand_id
1 'polypeptide(L)'
;MRLFFSRHIPPFERVLLVESGSRHLLSNLVPGLLQVHGEHLPVDLLTCFTGEPAGLPSGSRVFRVWEYPDAASRKRLLAELEASSYNICGIICSGEPIMTKWKWWLALHVPAKVFILNENGDYYWFDIGNWRTMLHFLLFRMGLTGAGAATTLTRLLMFPFTICYLLLYAAQAHLRRKART
;
A
#
# COMPACT_ATOMS: atom_id res chain seq x y z
N MET A 1 -0.92 -7.63 -15.25
CA MET A 1 -1.95 -8.01 -14.25
C MET A 1 -2.78 -9.28 -14.56
N ARG A 2 -2.29 -10.24 -15.36
CA ARG A 2 -3.06 -11.46 -15.70
C ARG A 2 -3.49 -12.28 -14.47
N LEU A 3 -2.66 -12.27 -13.41
CA LEU A 3 -2.89 -13.02 -12.17
C LEU A 3 -3.91 -12.37 -11.21
N PHE A 4 -4.28 -11.10 -11.42
CA PHE A 4 -5.33 -10.43 -10.64
C PHE A 4 -6.72 -11.01 -10.95
N PHE A 5 -6.98 -11.31 -12.23
CA PHE A 5 -8.27 -11.86 -12.68
C PHE A 5 -8.39 -13.38 -12.47
N SER A 6 -7.30 -14.04 -12.07
CA SER A 6 -7.30 -15.46 -11.75
C SER A 6 -7.37 -15.67 -10.25
N ARG A 7 -8.12 -16.67 -9.79
CA ARG A 7 -8.10 -17.14 -8.39
C ARG A 7 -7.01 -18.19 -8.13
N HIS A 8 -6.35 -18.65 -9.19
CA HIS A 8 -5.25 -19.61 -9.05
C HIS A 8 -4.09 -18.96 -8.31
N ILE A 9 -3.54 -19.70 -7.34
CA ILE A 9 -2.35 -19.34 -6.57
C ILE A 9 -1.23 -20.27 -7.08
N PRO A 10 -0.16 -19.72 -7.68
CA PRO A 10 0.96 -20.54 -8.13
C PRO A 10 1.74 -21.09 -6.92
N PRO A 11 2.54 -22.15 -7.10
CA PRO A 11 3.47 -22.61 -6.07
C PRO A 11 4.46 -21.51 -5.70
N PHE A 12 4.98 -21.52 -4.47
CA PHE A 12 5.97 -20.53 -4.03
C PHE A 12 7.35 -20.97 -4.52
N GLU A 13 7.86 -20.36 -5.59
CA GLU A 13 9.19 -20.68 -6.16
C GLU A 13 10.19 -19.57 -5.89
N ARG A 14 9.74 -18.30 -6.00
CA ARG A 14 10.54 -17.14 -5.64
C ARG A 14 9.63 -16.00 -5.18
N VAL A 15 9.89 -15.50 -3.98
CA VAL A 15 9.04 -14.49 -3.35
C VAL A 15 9.76 -13.14 -3.31
N LEU A 16 9.07 -12.09 -3.77
CA LEU A 16 9.46 -10.71 -3.51
C LEU A 16 8.58 -10.16 -2.38
N LEU A 17 9.19 -9.73 -1.27
CA LEU A 17 8.48 -9.04 -0.20
C LEU A 17 8.71 -7.53 -0.33
N VAL A 18 7.66 -6.74 -0.15
CA VAL A 18 7.69 -5.28 -0.18
C VAL A 18 7.36 -4.76 1.20
N GLU A 19 8.37 -4.26 1.90
CA GLU A 19 8.28 -3.72 3.24
C GLU A 19 8.29 -2.20 3.20
N SER A 20 7.42 -1.57 3.98
CA SER A 20 7.45 -0.11 4.14
C SER A 20 7.06 0.36 5.54
N GLY A 21 7.22 -0.49 6.55
CA GLY A 21 6.49 -0.36 7.81
C GLY A 21 7.10 -1.15 8.96
N SER A 22 6.30 -1.53 9.94
CA SER A 22 6.80 -2.20 11.14
C SER A 22 7.55 -3.51 10.80
N ARG A 23 8.86 -3.55 11.11
CA ARG A 23 9.76 -4.68 10.83
C ARG A 23 9.32 -5.99 11.45
N HIS A 24 8.56 -5.95 12.55
CA HIS A 24 8.08 -7.17 13.21
C HIS A 24 7.17 -8.00 12.31
N LEU A 25 6.41 -7.37 11.40
CA LEU A 25 5.54 -8.08 10.45
C LEU A 25 6.37 -8.93 9.50
N LEU A 26 7.48 -8.38 9.00
CA LEU A 26 8.41 -9.12 8.15
C LEU A 26 9.08 -10.25 8.95
N SER A 27 9.55 -9.97 10.15
CA SER A 27 10.21 -10.95 11.03
C SER A 27 9.29 -12.12 11.41
N ASN A 28 7.98 -11.91 11.48
CA ASN A 28 7.01 -12.98 11.73
C ASN A 28 6.63 -13.72 10.43
N LEU A 29 6.54 -13.00 9.30
CA LEU A 29 6.11 -13.57 8.02
C LEU A 29 7.16 -14.53 7.44
N VAL A 30 8.43 -14.13 7.41
CA VAL A 30 9.48 -14.91 6.72
C VAL A 30 9.62 -16.32 7.32
N PRO A 31 9.74 -16.52 8.65
CA PRO A 31 9.79 -17.86 9.22
C PRO A 31 8.57 -18.72 8.88
N GLY A 32 7.37 -18.14 8.88
CA GLY A 32 6.15 -18.86 8.50
C GLY A 32 6.16 -19.30 7.03
N LEU A 33 6.64 -18.46 6.12
CA LEU A 33 6.79 -18.81 4.71
C LEU A 33 7.79 -19.96 4.52
N LEU A 34 8.95 -19.90 5.18
CA LEU A 34 9.97 -20.95 5.12
C LEU A 34 9.47 -22.26 5.73
N GLN A 35 8.72 -22.20 6.84
CA GLN A 35 8.16 -23.39 7.48
C GLN A 35 7.14 -24.10 6.57
N VAL A 36 6.29 -23.34 5.86
CA VAL A 36 5.21 -23.90 5.04
C VAL A 36 5.69 -24.31 3.64
N HIS A 37 6.59 -23.53 3.04
CA HIS A 37 7.01 -23.70 1.64
C HIS A 37 8.44 -24.23 1.48
N GLY A 38 9.18 -24.40 2.57
CA GLY A 38 10.52 -24.98 2.61
C GLY A 38 11.61 -23.98 2.98
N GLU A 39 12.60 -24.44 3.73
CA GLU A 39 13.72 -23.63 4.25
C GLU A 39 14.59 -22.98 3.16
N HIS A 40 14.57 -23.55 1.95
CA HIS A 40 15.35 -23.08 0.80
C HIS A 40 14.58 -22.12 -0.11
N LEU A 41 13.36 -21.70 0.28
CA LEU A 41 12.58 -20.75 -0.51
C LEU A 41 13.36 -19.44 -0.68
N PRO A 42 13.69 -19.02 -1.91
CA PRO A 42 14.36 -17.75 -2.13
C PRO A 42 13.37 -16.60 -1.90
N VAL A 43 13.69 -15.77 -0.91
CA VAL A 43 12.92 -14.60 -0.53
C VAL A 43 13.79 -13.37 -0.72
N ASP A 44 13.39 -12.46 -1.60
CA ASP A 44 14.04 -11.16 -1.75
C ASP A 44 13.15 -10.06 -1.17
N LEU A 45 13.77 -8.93 -0.82
CA LEU A 45 13.11 -7.83 -0.15
C LEU A 45 13.27 -6.54 -0.92
N LEU A 46 12.20 -5.77 -1.04
CA LEU A 46 12.21 -4.38 -1.44
C LEU A 46 11.72 -3.52 -0.26
N THR A 47 12.53 -2.55 0.19
CA THR A 47 12.26 -1.81 1.43
C THR A 47 12.53 -0.31 1.31
N CYS A 48 11.93 0.50 2.21
CA CYS A 48 12.29 1.90 2.49
C CYS A 48 13.29 2.08 3.65
N PHE A 49 13.76 1.00 4.29
CA PHE A 49 14.68 1.10 5.43
C PHE A 49 16.14 0.85 5.10
N THR A 50 17.03 1.71 5.62
CA THR A 50 18.48 1.63 5.41
C THR A 50 19.12 0.32 5.88
N GLY A 51 18.75 -0.17 7.06
CA GLY A 51 19.31 -1.41 7.62
C GLY A 51 18.70 -2.67 7.01
N GLU A 52 19.48 -3.76 6.97
CA GLU A 52 18.95 -5.08 6.63
C GLU A 52 18.02 -5.59 7.75
N PRO A 53 16.92 -6.28 7.42
CA PRO A 53 16.07 -6.89 8.42
C PRO A 53 16.61 -8.24 8.88
N ALA A 54 16.35 -8.55 10.14
CA ALA A 54 16.65 -9.85 10.71
C ALA A 54 15.73 -10.94 10.13
N GLY A 55 16.29 -12.13 9.91
CA GLY A 55 15.52 -13.32 9.50
C GLY A 55 15.37 -13.51 8.00
N LEU A 56 16.01 -12.70 7.16
CA LEU A 56 16.11 -12.99 5.72
C LEU A 56 17.03 -14.22 5.49
N PRO A 57 16.65 -15.14 4.58
CA PRO A 57 17.52 -16.23 4.16
C PRO A 57 18.89 -15.77 3.66
N SER A 58 19.89 -16.64 3.83
CA SER A 58 21.21 -16.42 3.22
C SER A 58 21.07 -16.39 1.68
N GLY A 59 21.56 -15.32 1.05
CA GLY A 59 21.46 -15.13 -0.41
C GLY A 59 20.26 -14.30 -0.87
N SER A 60 19.44 -13.80 0.06
CA SER A 60 18.40 -12.80 -0.22
C SER A 60 18.98 -11.51 -0.78
N ARG A 61 18.35 -10.97 -1.81
CA ARG A 61 18.64 -9.64 -2.36
C ARG A 61 17.76 -8.60 -1.68
N VAL A 62 18.36 -7.46 -1.33
CA VAL A 62 17.64 -6.32 -0.75
C VAL A 62 17.68 -5.14 -1.71
N PHE A 63 16.52 -4.76 -2.23
CA PHE A 63 16.31 -3.60 -3.08
C PHE A 63 15.85 -2.42 -2.23
N ARG A 64 16.54 -1.30 -2.35
CA ARG A 64 16.26 -0.11 -1.54
C ARG A 64 15.66 0.97 -2.41
N VAL A 65 14.44 1.41 -2.12
CA VAL A 65 13.74 2.32 -3.03
C VAL A 65 14.42 3.68 -3.23
N TRP A 66 15.23 4.14 -2.26
CA TRP A 66 16.00 5.39 -2.42
C TRP A 66 17.23 5.24 -3.32
N GLU A 67 17.62 4.02 -3.69
CA GLU A 67 18.63 3.78 -4.74
C GLU A 67 18.04 3.94 -6.15
N TYR A 68 16.71 4.11 -6.26
CA TYR A 68 15.99 4.24 -7.52
C TYR A 68 15.10 5.51 -7.60
N PRO A 69 15.68 6.72 -7.42
CA PRO A 69 14.89 7.96 -7.31
C PRO A 69 14.23 8.38 -8.62
N ASP A 70 14.88 8.15 -9.77
CA ASP A 70 14.51 8.64 -11.09
C ASP A 70 13.88 7.56 -12.00
N ALA A 71 13.43 7.95 -13.19
CA ALA A 71 12.74 7.05 -14.11
C ALA A 71 13.67 5.97 -14.71
N ALA A 72 14.94 6.29 -14.97
CA ALA A 72 15.88 5.34 -15.56
C ALA A 72 16.29 4.27 -14.54
N SER A 73 16.55 4.67 -13.30
CA SER A 73 16.82 3.74 -12.21
C SER A 73 15.60 2.85 -11.89
N ARG A 74 14.37 3.38 -11.93
CA ARG A 74 13.14 2.56 -11.82
C ARG A 74 12.99 1.53 -12.93
N LYS A 75 13.34 1.91 -14.17
CA LYS A 75 13.32 0.97 -15.31
C LYS A 75 14.36 -0.14 -15.12
N ARG A 76 15.54 0.20 -14.57
CA ARG A 76 16.56 -0.78 -14.21
C ARG A 76 16.07 -1.76 -13.14
N LEU A 77 15.47 -1.24 -12.06
CA LEU A 77 14.86 -2.07 -11.03
C LEU A 77 13.81 -3.01 -11.65
N LEU A 78 12.93 -2.50 -12.51
CA LEU A 78 11.93 -3.35 -13.16
C LEU A 78 12.58 -4.47 -13.97
N ALA A 79 13.60 -4.17 -14.76
CA ALA A 79 14.33 -5.17 -15.54
C ALA A 79 15.00 -6.23 -14.64
N GLU A 80 15.55 -5.82 -13.48
CA GLU A 80 16.11 -6.75 -12.50
C GLU A 80 15.04 -7.64 -11.85
N LEU A 81 13.86 -7.07 -11.56
CA LEU A 81 12.74 -7.82 -10.98
C LEU A 81 12.14 -8.80 -11.99
N GLU A 82 12.02 -8.40 -13.25
CA GLU A 82 11.57 -9.27 -14.35
C GLU A 82 12.57 -10.40 -14.61
N ALA A 83 13.87 -10.11 -14.64
CA ALA A 83 14.92 -11.12 -14.81
C ALA A 83 14.96 -12.14 -13.67
N SER A 84 14.58 -11.73 -12.46
CA SER A 84 14.56 -12.60 -11.27
C SER A 84 13.36 -13.55 -11.22
N SER A 85 12.37 -13.40 -12.12
CA SER A 85 11.24 -14.32 -12.28
C SER A 85 10.44 -14.60 -11.00
N TYR A 86 10.16 -13.57 -10.19
CA TYR A 86 9.28 -13.71 -9.02
C TYR A 86 7.89 -14.17 -9.43
N ASN A 87 7.40 -15.22 -8.76
CA ASN A 87 6.06 -15.73 -9.02
C ASN A 87 5.06 -15.35 -7.91
N ILE A 88 5.56 -14.97 -6.73
CA ILE A 88 4.79 -14.40 -5.62
C ILE A 88 5.35 -13.02 -5.23
N CYS A 89 4.47 -12.06 -4.97
CA CYS A 89 4.81 -10.74 -4.45
C CYS A 89 3.98 -10.41 -3.20
N GLY A 90 4.62 -10.28 -2.04
CA GLY A 90 3.96 -9.96 -0.78
C GLY A 90 4.13 -8.49 -0.42
N ILE A 91 3.04 -7.73 -0.34
CA ILE A 91 3.07 -6.31 0.05
C ILE A 91 2.66 -6.16 1.51
N ILE A 92 3.58 -5.71 2.36
CA ILE A 92 3.36 -5.51 3.78
C ILE A 92 2.75 -4.12 4.02
N CYS A 93 1.62 -4.08 4.70
CA CYS A 93 0.84 -2.88 4.97
C CYS A 93 0.67 -2.68 6.48
N SER A 94 1.54 -1.91 7.12
CA SER A 94 1.50 -1.63 8.57
C SER A 94 0.58 -0.46 8.96
N GLY A 95 -0.57 -0.28 8.29
CA GLY A 95 -1.45 0.87 8.53
C GLY A 95 -0.95 2.23 8.02
N GLU A 96 0.35 2.44 7.86
CA GLU A 96 0.94 3.72 7.46
C GLU A 96 0.97 3.91 5.92
N PRO A 97 0.69 5.11 5.39
CA PRO A 97 0.69 5.41 3.95
C PRO A 97 2.11 5.62 3.39
N ILE A 98 3.03 4.72 3.74
CA ILE A 98 4.43 4.74 3.30
C ILE A 98 4.57 3.92 2.02
N MET A 99 5.39 4.41 1.09
CA MET A 99 5.65 3.75 -0.21
C MET A 99 4.39 3.47 -1.05
N THR A 100 3.26 4.14 -0.80
CA THR A 100 1.98 3.89 -1.51
C THR A 100 2.15 3.87 -3.03
N LYS A 101 2.89 4.84 -3.58
CA LYS A 101 3.18 4.91 -5.02
C LYS A 101 3.98 3.69 -5.50
N TRP A 102 5.01 3.30 -4.74
CA TRP A 102 5.85 2.15 -5.05
C TRP A 102 5.09 0.84 -4.95
N LYS A 103 4.27 0.64 -3.92
CA LYS A 103 3.44 -0.56 -3.74
C LYS A 103 2.48 -0.75 -4.92
N TRP A 104 1.78 0.31 -5.31
CA TRP A 104 0.90 0.25 -6.49
C TRP A 104 1.68 0.03 -7.77
N TRP A 105 2.79 0.74 -7.95
CA TRP A 105 3.64 0.57 -9.13
C TRP A 105 4.14 -0.88 -9.26
N LEU A 106 4.61 -1.49 -8.17
CA LEU A 106 5.05 -2.89 -8.13
C LEU A 106 3.89 -3.86 -8.37
N ALA A 107 2.74 -3.66 -7.72
CA ALA A 107 1.57 -4.51 -7.92
C ALA A 107 1.08 -4.53 -9.38
N LEU A 108 1.31 -3.44 -10.13
CA LEU A 108 0.93 -3.31 -11.54
C LEU A 108 1.98 -3.92 -12.49
N HIS A 109 3.27 -3.76 -12.19
CA HIS A 109 4.38 -4.08 -13.11
C HIS A 109 5.03 -5.44 -12.84
N VAL A 110 5.10 -5.90 -11.59
CA VAL A 110 5.69 -7.21 -11.27
C VAL A 110 4.74 -8.31 -11.73
N PRO A 111 5.16 -9.24 -12.60
CA PRO A 111 4.29 -10.29 -13.15
C PRO A 111 4.06 -11.46 -12.17
N ALA A 112 3.91 -11.17 -10.88
CA ALA A 112 3.74 -12.14 -9.80
C ALA A 112 2.30 -12.14 -9.25
N LYS A 113 1.92 -13.21 -8.56
CA LYS A 113 0.67 -13.23 -7.79
C LYS A 113 0.89 -12.39 -6.53
N VAL A 114 0.09 -11.34 -6.39
CA VAL A 114 0.25 -10.38 -5.28
C VAL A 114 -0.62 -10.81 -4.09
N PHE A 115 -0.05 -10.81 -2.89
CA PHE A 115 -0.81 -10.83 -1.64
C PHE A 115 -0.48 -9.58 -0.82
N ILE A 116 -1.40 -9.18 0.05
CA ILE A 116 -1.27 -8.03 0.94
C ILE A 116 -1.35 -8.54 2.37
N LEU A 117 -0.31 -8.27 3.16
CA LEU A 117 -0.27 -8.54 4.60
C LEU A 117 -0.74 -7.30 5.36
N ASN A 118 -1.75 -7.43 6.22
CA ASN A 118 -2.24 -6.34 7.07
C ASN A 118 -1.38 -6.17 8.34
N GLU A 119 -1.69 -5.15 9.14
CA GLU A 119 -1.06 -4.87 10.42
C GLU A 119 -1.28 -5.94 11.50
N ASN A 120 -2.29 -6.80 11.34
CA ASN A 120 -2.60 -7.89 12.26
C ASN A 120 -1.83 -9.19 11.92
N GLY A 121 -1.12 -9.22 10.78
CA GLY A 121 -0.43 -10.42 10.29
C GLY A 121 -1.29 -11.34 9.42
N ASP A 122 -2.51 -10.94 9.05
CA ASP A 122 -3.33 -11.67 8.09
C ASP A 122 -2.94 -11.29 6.66
N TYR A 123 -2.79 -12.28 5.78
CA TYR A 123 -2.55 -12.04 4.36
C TYR A 123 -3.78 -12.32 3.50
N TYR A 124 -3.98 -11.49 2.48
CA TYR A 124 -5.08 -11.60 1.53
C TYR A 124 -4.53 -11.55 0.10
N TRP A 125 -5.04 -12.43 -0.77
CA TRP A 125 -4.68 -12.37 -2.19
C TRP A 125 -5.29 -11.14 -2.85
N PHE A 126 -4.46 -10.38 -3.56
CA PHE A 126 -4.92 -9.25 -4.36
C PHE A 126 -5.42 -9.76 -5.70
N ASP A 127 -6.66 -10.28 -5.70
CA ASP A 127 -7.33 -10.82 -6.87
C ASP A 127 -8.85 -10.59 -6.84
N ILE A 128 -9.51 -10.95 -7.94
CA ILE A 128 -10.96 -10.81 -8.10
C ILE A 128 -11.77 -11.66 -7.10
N GLY A 129 -11.18 -12.71 -6.53
CA GLY A 129 -11.82 -13.52 -5.49
C GLY A 129 -12.02 -12.73 -4.19
N ASN A 130 -11.09 -11.81 -3.89
CA ASN A 130 -11.07 -11.03 -2.66
C ASN A 130 -11.43 -9.55 -2.88
N TRP A 131 -12.05 -9.20 -4.02
CA TRP A 131 -12.42 -7.81 -4.36
C TRP A 131 -13.21 -7.11 -3.25
N ARG A 132 -14.18 -7.80 -2.61
CA ARG A 132 -14.98 -7.20 -1.53
C ARG A 132 -14.14 -6.85 -0.31
N THR A 133 -13.24 -7.76 0.08
CA THR A 133 -12.28 -7.54 1.17
C THR A 133 -11.35 -6.37 0.82
N MET A 134 -10.90 -6.29 -0.43
CA MET A 134 -10.02 -5.22 -0.86
C MET A 134 -10.71 -3.86 -0.91
N LEU A 135 -11.97 -3.82 -1.35
CA LEU A 135 -12.82 -2.64 -1.26
C LEU A 135 -13.02 -2.20 0.20
N HIS A 136 -13.26 -3.15 1.11
CA HIS A 136 -13.38 -2.85 2.54
C HIS A 136 -12.11 -2.19 3.09
N PHE A 137 -10.92 -2.73 2.79
CA PHE A 137 -9.66 -2.12 3.21
C PHE A 137 -9.40 -0.75 2.59
N LEU A 138 -9.77 -0.55 1.32
CA LEU A 138 -9.69 0.75 0.67
C LEU A 138 -10.60 1.78 1.35
N LEU A 139 -11.86 1.42 1.61
CA LEU A 139 -12.80 2.27 2.33
C LEU A 139 -12.31 2.57 3.75
N PHE A 140 -11.74 1.57 4.43
CA PHE A 140 -11.19 1.72 5.76
C PHE A 140 -10.02 2.72 5.78
N ARG A 141 -9.10 2.60 4.83
CA ARG A 141 -7.99 3.56 4.68
C ARG A 141 -8.42 4.96 4.26
N MET A 142 -9.52 5.10 3.54
CA MET A 142 -10.09 6.41 3.22
C MET A 142 -10.85 7.02 4.42
N GLY A 143 -10.93 6.33 5.56
CA GLY A 143 -11.74 6.75 6.71
C GLY A 143 -13.25 6.72 6.42
N LEU A 144 -13.66 5.99 5.37
CA LEU A 144 -15.03 5.88 4.90
C LEU A 144 -15.77 4.67 5.49
N THR A 145 -15.17 4.01 6.49
CA THR A 145 -15.82 2.96 7.28
C THR A 145 -16.13 3.46 8.68
N GLY A 146 -17.38 3.29 9.13
CA GLY A 146 -17.83 3.64 10.48
C GLY A 146 -18.43 5.05 10.64
N ALA A 147 -18.72 5.45 11.88
CA ALA A 147 -19.40 6.72 12.20
C ALA A 147 -18.63 7.99 11.71
N GLY A 148 -17.31 7.88 11.56
CA GLY A 148 -16.47 8.92 10.97
C GLY A 148 -16.80 9.24 9.52
N ALA A 149 -17.25 8.26 8.73
CA ALA A 149 -17.60 8.43 7.33
C ALA A 149 -18.81 9.35 7.15
N ALA A 150 -19.85 9.16 7.98
CA ALA A 150 -21.05 10.00 7.97
C ALA A 150 -20.69 11.44 8.33
N THR A 151 -19.93 11.66 9.41
CA THR A 151 -19.52 13.02 9.82
C THR A 151 -18.63 13.71 8.78
N THR A 152 -17.76 12.96 8.08
CA THR A 152 -16.88 13.49 7.04
C THR A 152 -17.68 13.88 5.79
N LEU A 153 -18.63 13.05 5.36
CA LEU A 153 -19.55 13.40 4.28
C LEU A 153 -20.42 14.61 4.64
N THR A 154 -20.97 14.65 5.85
CA THR A 154 -21.79 15.78 6.31
C THR A 154 -20.97 17.07 6.34
N ARG A 155 -19.72 17.04 6.83
CA ARG A 155 -18.83 18.21 6.80
C ARG A 155 -18.52 18.66 5.38
N LEU A 156 -18.23 17.73 4.46
CA LEU A 156 -17.98 18.04 3.06
C LEU A 156 -19.21 18.68 2.39
N LEU A 157 -20.41 18.16 2.68
CA LEU A 157 -21.67 18.71 2.18
C LEU A 157 -21.98 20.09 2.76
N MET A 158 -21.72 20.30 4.06
CA MET A 158 -22.01 21.56 4.77
C MET A 158 -20.96 22.66 4.55
N PHE A 159 -19.76 22.31 4.12
CA PHE A 159 -18.67 23.26 3.85
C PHE A 159 -19.05 24.40 2.89
N PRO A 160 -19.60 24.16 1.68
CA PRO A 160 -19.98 25.25 0.77
C PRO A 160 -21.05 26.17 1.35
N PHE A 161 -22.01 25.64 2.11
CA PHE A 161 -23.06 26.44 2.76
C PHE A 161 -22.49 27.30 3.88
N THR A 162 -21.56 26.76 4.66
CA THR A 162 -20.90 27.50 5.74
C THR A 162 -20.09 28.67 5.19
N ILE A 163 -19.32 28.45 4.11
CA ILE A 163 -18.59 29.52 3.42
C ILE A 163 -19.56 30.56 2.86
N CYS A 164 -20.62 30.14 2.17
CA CYS A 164 -21.60 31.06 1.60
C CYS A 164 -22.25 31.94 2.68
N TYR A 165 -22.65 31.33 3.80
CA TYR A 165 -23.20 32.05 4.95
C TYR A 165 -22.21 33.09 5.51
N LEU A 166 -20.94 32.70 5.71
CA LEU A 166 -19.91 33.61 6.23
C LEU A 166 -19.62 34.76 5.26
N LEU A 167 -19.60 34.51 3.95
CA LEU A 167 -19.43 35.54 2.93
C LEU A 167 -20.61 36.52 2.91
N LEU A 168 -21.85 36.03 2.98
CA LEU A 168 -23.04 36.87 3.05
C LEU A 168 -23.07 37.71 4.33
N TYR A 169 -22.71 37.10 5.47
CA TYR A 169 -22.61 37.81 6.74
C TYR A 169 -21.55 38.91 6.69
N ALA A 170 -20.37 38.61 6.15
CA ALA A 170 -19.30 39.58 5.97
C ALA A 170 -19.75 40.73 5.03
N ALA A 171 -20.37 40.42 3.89
CA ALA A 171 -20.90 41.41 2.96
C ALA A 171 -21.92 42.33 3.64
N GLN A 172 -22.87 41.78 4.42
CA GLN A 172 -23.85 42.56 5.17
C GLN A 172 -23.17 43.48 6.20
N ALA A 173 -22.19 42.98 6.95
CA ALA A 173 -21.46 43.76 7.95
C ALA A 173 -20.69 44.94 7.31
N HIS A 174 -20.05 44.71 6.16
CA HIS A 174 -19.33 45.75 5.42
C HIS A 174 -20.27 46.78 4.78
N LEU A 175 -21.39 46.34 4.19
CA LEU A 175 -22.40 47.25 3.63
C LEU A 175 -23.05 48.12 4.72
N ARG A 176 -23.35 47.56 5.89
CA ARG A 176 -23.88 48.31 7.04
C ARG A 176 -22.89 49.33 7.60
N ARG A 177 -21.58 49.02 7.63
CA ARG A 177 -20.57 50.01 7.99
C ARG A 177 -20.52 51.14 6.98
N LYS A 178 -20.50 50.81 5.67
CA LYS A 178 -20.44 51.80 4.60
C LYS A 178 -21.66 52.72 4.56
N ALA A 179 -22.84 52.23 4.94
CA ALA A 179 -24.07 53.04 5.02
C ALA A 179 -24.18 53.92 6.28
N ARG A 180 -23.29 53.73 7.27
CA ARG A 180 -23.23 54.55 8.51
C ARG A 180 -22.14 55.62 8.48
N THR A 181 -21.17 55.51 7.57
CA THR A 181 -20.23 56.58 7.16
C THR A 181 -20.80 57.37 6.02
#